data_AF-A0AAW7R2B9-F1
#
_entry.id   AF-A0AAW7R2B9-F1
#
_cell.length_a   1.000
_cell.length_b   1.000
_cell.length_c   1.000
_cell.angle_alpha   90.00
_cell.angle_beta   90.00
_cell.angle_gamma   90.00
#
_symmetry.space_group_name_H-M   'P 1'
#
loop_
_entity.id
_entity.type
_entity.pdbx_description
1 polymer ?
#
loop_
_entity_poly.entity_id
_entity_poly.type
_entity_poly.pdbx_seq_one_letter_code
_entity_poly.pdbx_strand_id
1 'polypeptide(L)'
;MMTTLTRKLLATGIFLLGFTLICLPSAGLLYGFSWLLSFAVSVNFQSWVTHVVLWALAAVWTIYTLNTREGGELASKVITMKP
;
A
#
# COMPACT_ATOMS: atom_id res chain seq x y z
N MET A 1 -7.56 -6.90 31.03
CA MET A 1 -8.16 -7.26 29.73
C MET A 1 -8.22 -6.01 28.87
N MET A 2 -7.50 -5.93 27.74
CA MET A 2 -7.65 -4.80 26.81
C MET A 2 -9.06 -4.84 26.20
N THR A 3 -9.74 -3.69 26.15
CA THR A 3 -11.06 -3.64 25.52
C THR A 3 -10.92 -3.81 24.01
N THR A 4 -11.95 -4.36 23.37
CA THR A 4 -11.99 -4.61 21.93
C THR A 4 -11.69 -3.34 21.11
N LEU A 5 -12.07 -2.18 21.64
CA LEU A 5 -11.80 -0.87 21.04
C LEU A 5 -10.30 -0.53 21.04
N THR A 6 -9.62 -0.69 22.17
CA THR A 6 -8.17 -0.43 22.28
C THR A 6 -7.36 -1.36 21.38
N ARG A 7 -7.82 -2.62 21.22
CA ARG A 7 -7.18 -3.62 20.35
C ARG A 7 -7.29 -3.25 18.86
N LYS A 8 -8.45 -2.76 18.43
CA LYS A 8 -8.67 -2.28 17.05
C LYS A 8 -7.84 -1.03 16.75
N LEU A 9 -7.78 -0.07 17.66
CA LEU A 9 -6.98 1.14 17.49
C LEU A 9 -5.48 0.84 17.37
N LEU A 10 -4.98 -0.09 18.20
CA LEU A 10 -3.59 -0.56 18.09
C LEU A 10 -3.31 -1.26 16.76
N ALA A 11 -4.22 -2.12 16.30
CA ALA A 11 -4.09 -2.78 15.00
C ALA A 11 -4.05 -1.76 13.86
N THR A 12 -4.91 -0.74 13.88
CA THR A 12 -4.90 0.37 12.91
C THR A 12 -3.60 1.16 12.97
N GLY A 13 -3.09 1.45 14.17
CA GLY A 13 -1.82 2.16 14.35
C GLY A 13 -0.63 1.39 13.79
N ILE A 14 -0.57 0.08 14.03
CA ILE A 14 0.47 -0.81 13.48
C ILE A 14 0.36 -0.88 11.95
N PHE A 15 -0.86 -0.96 11.42
CA PHE A 15 -1.09 -0.93 9.98
C PHE A 15 -0.60 0.36 9.33
N LEU A 16 -0.97 1.53 9.89
CA LEU A 16 -0.53 2.84 9.37
C LEU A 16 0.99 3.03 9.46
N LEU A 17 1.61 2.53 10.52
CA LEU A 17 3.08 2.52 10.65
C LEU A 17 3.74 1.66 9.57
N GLY A 18 3.26 0.42 9.38
CA GLY A 18 3.76 -0.46 8.33
C GLY A 18 3.55 0.12 6.92
N PHE A 19 2.38 0.72 6.68
CA PHE A 19 2.08 1.42 5.43
C PHE A 19 3.05 2.57 5.19
N THR A 20 3.28 3.41 6.19
CA THR A 20 4.20 4.55 6.13
C THR A 20 5.64 4.12 5.88
N LEU A 21 6.10 3.05 6.54
CA LEU A 21 7.43 2.48 6.38
C LEU A 21 7.69 1.91 4.99
N ILE A 22 6.64 1.49 4.26
CA ILE A 22 6.78 1.00 2.88
C ILE A 22 6.61 2.16 1.89
N CYS A 23 5.61 3.02 2.09
CA CYS A 23 5.26 4.08 1.15
C CYS A 23 6.28 5.22 1.09
N LEU A 24 6.85 5.66 2.23
CA LEU A 24 7.87 6.71 2.26
C LEU A 24 9.14 6.35 1.47
N PRO A 25 9.80 5.21 1.71
CA PRO A 25 10.97 4.83 0.92
C PRO A 25 10.61 4.55 -0.53
N SER A 26 9.41 4.00 -0.82
CA SER A 26 8.95 3.83 -2.21
C SER A 26 8.80 5.17 -2.93
N ALA A 27 8.22 6.18 -2.27
CA ALA A 27 8.10 7.54 -2.82
C ALA A 27 9.47 8.21 -2.99
N GLY A 28 10.39 8.01 -2.04
CA GLY A 28 11.77 8.50 -2.12
C GLY A 28 12.56 7.86 -3.28
N LEU A 29 12.44 6.55 -3.47
CA LEU A 29 13.04 5.83 -4.60
C LEU A 29 12.49 6.31 -5.94
N LEU A 30 11.18 6.53 -6.02
CA LEU A 30 10.54 7.07 -7.22
C LEU A 30 10.99 8.48 -7.56
N TYR A 31 11.11 9.34 -6.56
CA TYR A 31 11.63 10.69 -6.74
C TYR A 31 13.10 10.64 -7.19
N GLY A 32 13.93 9.82 -6.54
CA GLY A 32 15.35 9.64 -6.90
C GLY A 32 15.53 9.09 -8.32
N PHE A 33 14.73 8.09 -8.71
CA PHE A 33 14.77 7.51 -10.04
C PHE A 33 14.32 8.51 -11.11
N SER A 34 13.29 9.30 -10.83
CA SER A 34 12.82 10.34 -11.74
C SER A 34 13.82 11.49 -11.87
N TRP A 35 14.51 11.85 -10.78
CA TRP A 35 15.64 12.78 -10.82
C TRP A 35 16.78 12.22 -11.69
N LEU A 36 17.14 10.95 -11.54
CA LEU A 36 18.14 10.31 -12.40
C LEU A 36 17.71 10.30 -13.87
N LEU A 37 16.45 9.99 -14.15
CA LEU A 37 15.92 10.01 -15.51
C LEU A 37 15.87 11.41 -16.12
N SER A 38 15.77 12.46 -15.30
CA SER A 38 15.75 13.85 -15.77
C SER A 38 17.06 14.28 -16.47
N PHE A 39 18.16 13.57 -16.22
CA PHE A 39 19.43 13.78 -16.93
C PHE A 39 19.43 13.23 -18.37
N ALA A 40 18.59 12.24 -18.67
CA ALA A 40 18.53 11.59 -19.97
C ALA A 40 17.31 12.02 -20.80
N VAL A 41 16.20 12.36 -20.16
CA VAL A 41 14.92 12.69 -20.81
C VAL A 41 14.21 13.77 -20.00
N SER A 42 13.45 14.68 -20.64
CA SER A 42 12.64 15.66 -19.89
C SER A 42 11.50 14.94 -19.17
N VAL A 43 11.74 14.50 -17.93
CA VAL A 43 10.72 13.85 -17.10
C VAL A 43 9.78 14.93 -16.57
N ASN A 44 8.60 15.03 -17.16
CA ASN A 44 7.53 15.86 -16.63
C ASN A 44 6.67 14.98 -15.72
N PHE A 45 6.60 15.32 -14.43
CA PHE A 45 5.74 14.63 -13.47
C PHE A 45 4.28 15.02 -13.69
N GLN A 46 3.70 14.54 -14.79
CA GLN A 46 2.27 14.61 -14.99
C GLN A 46 1.56 13.73 -13.95
N SER A 47 0.45 14.24 -13.44
CA SER A 47 -0.48 13.57 -12.51
C SER A 47 -0.64 12.06 -12.78
N TRP A 48 -0.68 11.66 -14.05
CA TRP A 48 -0.83 10.26 -14.46
C TRP A 48 0.26 9.33 -13.91
N VAL A 49 1.52 9.77 -13.83
CA VAL A 49 2.63 8.94 -13.32
C VAL A 49 2.44 8.68 -11.83
N THR A 50 2.04 9.69 -11.07
CA THR A 50 1.71 9.56 -9.64
C THR A 50 0.54 8.60 -9.43
N HIS A 51 -0.47 8.64 -10.30
CA HIS A 51 -1.59 7.70 -10.24
C HIS A 51 -1.13 6.27 -10.51
N VAL A 52 -0.35 6.02 -11.57
CA VAL A 52 0.18 4.68 -11.89
C VAL A 52 0.96 4.07 -10.72
N VAL A 53 1.77 4.88 -10.05
CA VAL A 53 2.53 4.49 -8.87
C VAL A 53 1.61 4.10 -7.71
N LEU A 54 0.57 4.90 -7.45
CA LEU A 54 -0.42 4.60 -6.42
C LEU A 54 -1.18 3.31 -6.73
N TRP A 55 -1.54 3.09 -7.98
CA TRP A 55 -2.18 1.85 -8.44
C TRP A 55 -1.25 0.64 -8.27
N ALA A 56 0.03 0.76 -8.61
CA ALA A 56 1.01 -0.30 -8.42
C ALA A 56 1.22 -0.65 -6.94
N LEU A 57 1.36 0.37 -6.08
CA LEU A 57 1.46 0.20 -4.63
C LEU A 57 0.19 -0.46 -4.05
N ALA A 58 -0.98 -0.01 -4.49
CA ALA A 58 -2.25 -0.61 -4.09
C ALA A 58 -2.32 -2.09 -4.50
N ALA A 59 -1.95 -2.43 -5.73
CA ALA A 59 -1.94 -3.81 -6.21
C ALA A 59 -0.98 -4.71 -5.41
N VAL A 60 0.25 -4.25 -5.16
CA VAL A 60 1.23 -4.98 -4.33
C VAL A 60 0.69 -5.22 -2.93
N TRP A 61 0.08 -4.19 -2.31
CA TRP A 61 -0.52 -4.33 -1.00
C TRP A 61 -1.72 -5.28 -1.02
N THR A 62 -2.60 -5.19 -2.01
CA THR A 62 -3.74 -6.12 -2.14
C THR A 62 -3.25 -7.56 -2.24
N ILE A 63 -2.26 -7.84 -3.09
CA ILE A 63 -1.68 -9.19 -3.23
C ILE A 63 -1.05 -9.64 -1.91
N TYR A 64 -0.27 -8.79 -1.26
CA TYR A 64 0.35 -9.11 0.03
C TYR A 64 -0.70 -9.43 1.10
N THR A 65 -1.77 -8.64 1.16
CA THR A 65 -2.88 -8.83 2.11
C THR A 65 -3.60 -10.15 1.81
N LEU A 66 -3.89 -10.44 0.55
CA LEU A 66 -4.54 -11.69 0.12
C LEU A 66 -3.70 -12.94 0.47
N ASN A 67 -2.38 -12.79 0.54
CA ASN A 67 -1.47 -13.88 0.89
C ASN A 67 -1.38 -14.12 2.41
N THR A 68 -2.06 -13.30 3.22
CA THR A 68 -2.24 -13.57 4.65
C THR A 68 -3.46 -14.48 4.87
N ARG A 69 -3.46 -15.24 5.98
CA ARG A 69 -4.56 -16.15 6.30
C ARG A 69 -5.88 -15.38 6.48
N GLU A 70 -5.83 -14.25 7.17
CA GLU A 70 -6.99 -13.38 7.40
C GLU A 70 -7.46 -12.70 6.10
N GLY A 71 -6.54 -12.25 5.24
CA GLY A 71 -6.89 -11.62 3.97
C GLY A 71 -7.48 -12.60 2.96
N GLY A 72 -7.00 -13.85 2.93
CA GLY A 72 -7.58 -14.92 2.12
C GLY A 72 -8.99 -15.29 2.58
N GLU A 73 -9.24 -15.37 3.89
CA GLU A 73 -10.60 -15.60 4.43
C GLU A 73 -11.55 -14.44 4.12
N LEU A 74 -11.10 -13.20 4.30
CA LEU A 74 -11.88 -12.00 3.96
C LEU A 74 -12.21 -11.93 2.46
N ALA A 75 -11.23 -12.18 1.60
CA ALA A 75 -11.45 -12.18 0.16
C ALA A 75 -12.38 -13.31 -0.28
N SER A 76 -12.24 -14.50 0.30
CA SER A 76 -13.15 -15.61 0.07
C SER A 76 -14.59 -15.23 0.46
N LYS A 77 -14.80 -14.60 1.62
CA LYS A 77 -16.13 -14.11 2.04
C LYS A 77 -16.71 -13.07 1.08
N VAL A 78 -15.90 -12.12 0.62
CA VAL A 78 -16.31 -11.08 -0.32
C VAL A 78 -16.64 -11.67 -1.70
N ILE A 79 -15.82 -12.58 -2.22
CA ILE A 79 -15.97 -13.18 -3.56
C ILE A 79 -17.12 -14.19 -3.59
N THR A 80 -17.25 -15.01 -2.54
CA THR A 80 -18.28 -16.06 -2.48
C THR A 80 -19.60 -15.57 -1.90
N MET A 81 -19.67 -14.33 -1.41
CA MET A 81 -20.81 -13.76 -0.66
C MET A 81 -21.29 -14.64 0.51
N LYS A 82 -20.46 -15.58 0.98
CA LYS A 82 -20.79 -16.42 2.13
C LYS A 82 -20.53 -15.63 3.42
N PRO A 83 -21.47 -15.66 4.38
CA PRO A 83 -21.33 -14.98 5.67
C PRO A 83 -20.09 -15.46 6.47
#